data_AF-A0AAV4F9Z7-F1
#
_entry.id   AF-A0AAV4F9Z7-F1
#
_cell.length_a   1.000
_cell.length_b   1.000
_cell.length_c   1.000
_cell.angle_alpha   90.00
_cell.angle_beta   90.00
_cell.angle_gamma   90.00
#
_symmetry.space_group_name_H-M   'P 1'
#
loop_
_entity.id
_entity.type
_entity.pdbx_description
1 polymer ?
#
loop_
_entity_poly.entity_id
_entity_poly.type
_entity_poly.pdbx_seq_one_letter_code
_entity_poly.pdbx_strand_id
1 'polypeptide(L)'
;MFARLKNPILSSPVLYGPWWQHVTEAWERKDDENILILFYEDLHKDLEKNVRIIAKFLEKQLTDKQVETIVRHCSFLNMKNNSAVNYDWLKKRNLANKDVNFMRKGQVGDWKNHLSEDIVRRLDEMVASKLPRDIPITDSLPEANVAARL
;
A
#
# COMPACT_ATOMS: atom_id res chain seq x y z
N MET A 1 -4.61 2.67 -26.81
CA MET A 1 -5.52 1.88 -25.96
C MET A 1 -5.47 2.34 -24.48
N PHE A 2 -5.44 3.66 -24.21
CA PHE A 2 -5.57 4.22 -22.84
C PHE A 2 -6.56 5.40 -22.76
N ALA A 3 -7.04 5.91 -23.91
CA ALA A 3 -7.91 7.09 -23.98
C ALA A 3 -9.43 6.80 -23.87
N ARG A 4 -9.84 5.55 -23.57
CA ARG A 4 -11.26 5.15 -23.62
C ARG A 4 -11.83 4.51 -22.36
N LEU A 5 -11.07 4.48 -21.27
CA LEU A 5 -11.61 4.11 -19.97
C LEU A 5 -11.96 5.38 -19.22
N LYS A 6 -13.25 5.67 -19.07
CA LYS A 6 -13.74 6.51 -17.97
C LYS A 6 -13.05 5.97 -16.71
N ASN A 7 -12.23 6.78 -16.06
CA ASN A 7 -11.28 6.31 -15.06
C ASN A 7 -12.03 5.49 -13.98
N PRO A 8 -11.79 4.17 -13.86
CA PRO A 8 -12.66 3.29 -13.08
C PRO A 8 -12.65 3.64 -11.60
N ILE A 9 -11.59 4.29 -11.12
CA ILE A 9 -11.44 4.77 -9.74
C ILE A 9 -12.56 5.74 -9.36
N LEU A 10 -13.02 6.58 -10.30
CA LEU A 10 -14.00 7.64 -10.02
C LEU A 10 -15.45 7.25 -10.35
N SER A 11 -15.67 6.20 -11.15
CA SER A 11 -17.03 5.95 -11.68
C SER A 11 -17.34 4.52 -12.15
N SER A 12 -16.44 3.55 -12.01
CA SER A 12 -16.74 2.16 -12.38
C SER A 12 -16.83 1.29 -11.12
N PRO A 13 -17.80 0.37 -11.01
CA PRO A 13 -17.71 -0.67 -9.99
C PRO A 13 -16.43 -1.48 -10.25
N VAL A 14 -15.47 -1.32 -9.36
CA VAL A 14 -14.27 -2.16 -9.27
C VAL A 14 -14.54 -3.27 -8.25
N LEU A 15 -13.86 -4.41 -8.38
CA LEU A 15 -13.97 -5.48 -7.41
C LEU A 15 -13.60 -4.94 -6.01
N TYR A 16 -14.46 -5.20 -5.01
CA TYR A 16 -14.35 -4.63 -3.65
C TYR A 16 -14.29 -3.09 -3.65
N GLY A 17 -15.12 -2.45 -4.47
CA GLY A 17 -15.36 -1.01 -4.42
C GLY A 17 -16.73 -0.70 -3.79
N PRO A 18 -16.93 0.55 -3.33
CA PRO A 18 -16.02 1.69 -3.47
C PRO A 18 -14.93 1.76 -2.39
N TRP A 19 -13.73 2.19 -2.78
CA TRP A 19 -12.55 2.23 -1.89
C TRP A 19 -12.77 3.07 -0.62
N TRP A 20 -13.36 4.25 -0.73
CA TRP A 20 -13.57 5.14 0.42
C TRP A 20 -14.44 4.48 1.49
N GLN A 21 -15.43 3.67 1.10
CA GLN A 21 -16.29 2.96 2.05
C GLN A 21 -15.50 1.90 2.82
N HIS A 22 -14.69 1.10 2.11
CA HIS A 22 -13.82 0.11 2.76
C HIS A 22 -12.84 0.73 3.76
N VAL A 23 -12.26 1.88 3.42
CA VAL A 23 -11.35 2.60 4.33
C VAL A 23 -12.10 3.15 5.54
N THR A 24 -13.27 3.78 5.33
CA THR A 24 -14.08 4.34 6.42
C THR A 24 -14.54 3.25 7.39
N GLU A 25 -15.06 2.12 6.89
CA GLU A 25 -15.51 1.00 7.73
C GLU A 25 -14.38 0.42 8.60
N ALA A 26 -13.16 0.35 8.05
CA ALA A 26 -12.00 -0.06 8.84
C ALA A 26 -11.63 1.01 9.89
N TRP A 27 -11.66 2.29 9.50
CA TRP A 27 -11.28 3.42 10.37
C TRP A 27 -12.23 3.64 11.53
N GLU A 28 -13.52 3.37 11.35
CA GLU A 28 -14.53 3.41 12.42
C GLU A 28 -14.22 2.43 13.56
N ARG A 29 -13.43 1.39 13.27
CA ARG A 29 -13.03 0.36 14.23
C ARG A 29 -11.57 0.48 14.67
N LYS A 30 -10.92 1.62 14.43
CA LYS A 30 -9.50 1.83 14.75
C LYS A 30 -9.16 1.68 16.24
N ASP A 31 -10.16 1.86 17.10
CA ASP A 31 -10.03 1.79 18.56
C ASP A 31 -10.39 0.39 19.11
N ASP A 32 -10.78 -0.56 18.25
CA ASP A 32 -11.03 -1.95 18.65
C ASP A 32 -9.69 -2.62 19.02
N GLU A 33 -9.64 -3.29 20.18
CA GLU A 33 -8.43 -3.95 20.69
C GLU A 33 -7.85 -5.01 19.74
N ASN A 34 -8.70 -5.60 18.88
CA ASN A 34 -8.32 -6.64 17.92
C ASN A 34 -8.11 -6.11 16.49
N ILE A 35 -7.99 -4.79 16.31
CA ILE A 35 -7.72 -4.17 15.01
C ILE A 35 -6.48 -3.31 15.09
N LEU A 36 -5.55 -3.56 14.16
CA LEU A 36 -4.39 -2.71 13.94
C LEU A 36 -4.48 -2.10 12.54
N ILE A 37 -4.65 -0.78 12.49
CA ILE A 37 -4.58 -0.03 11.23
C ILE A 37 -3.13 0.38 10.97
N LEU A 38 -2.65 0.07 9.77
CA LEU A 38 -1.32 0.46 9.29
C LEU A 38 -1.46 1.18 7.95
N PHE A 39 -0.60 2.17 7.74
CA PHE A 39 -0.51 2.87 6.47
C PHE A 39 0.68 2.36 5.66
N TYR A 40 0.48 2.19 4.36
CA TYR A 40 1.53 1.72 3.46
C TYR A 40 2.74 2.68 3.46
N GLU A 41 2.47 3.97 3.57
CA GLU A 41 3.46 5.03 3.62
C GLU A 41 4.31 4.94 4.90
N ASP A 42 3.72 4.57 6.03
CA ASP A 42 4.46 4.37 7.27
C ASP A 42 5.38 3.13 7.18
N LEU A 43 4.94 2.06 6.52
CA LEU A 43 5.77 0.88 6.26
C LEU A 43 7.00 1.23 5.41
N HIS A 44 6.84 2.12 4.43
CA HIS A 44 7.94 2.63 3.61
C HIS A 44 8.85 3.58 4.38
N LYS A 45 8.27 4.44 5.23
CA LYS A 45 9.01 5.43 6.01
C LYS A 45 9.89 4.78 7.06
N ASP A 46 9.37 3.79 7.78
CA ASP A 46 10.09 3.08 8.82
C ASP A 46 9.53 1.66 9.02
N LEU A 47 10.02 0.71 8.22
CA LEU A 47 9.61 -0.68 8.30
C LEU A 47 9.95 -1.31 9.67
N GLU A 48 11.09 -0.95 10.27
CA GLU A 48 11.52 -1.51 11.55
C GLU A 48 10.55 -1.15 12.66
N LYS A 49 10.20 0.14 12.76
CA LYS A 49 9.21 0.62 13.73
C LYS A 49 7.87 -0.10 13.55
N ASN A 50 7.40 -0.25 12.32
CA ASN A 50 6.13 -0.91 12.05
C ASN A 50 6.16 -2.41 12.36
N VAL A 51 7.27 -3.11 12.10
CA VAL A 51 7.45 -4.51 12.54
C VAL A 51 7.32 -4.62 14.05
N ARG A 52 7.88 -3.68 14.82
CA ARG A 52 7.74 -3.66 16.29
C ARG A 52 6.31 -3.33 16.74
N ILE A 53 5.60 -2.45 16.04
CA ILE A 53 4.17 -2.17 16.29
C ILE A 53 3.34 -3.43 16.09
N ILE A 54 3.52 -4.14 14.96
CA ILE A 54 2.83 -5.40 14.66
C ILE A 54 3.17 -6.45 15.72
N ALA A 55 4.44 -6.60 16.09
CA ALA A 55 4.86 -7.56 17.11
C ALA A 55 4.20 -7.28 18.46
N LYS A 56 4.16 -6.00 18.89
CA LYS A 56 3.48 -5.59 20.11
C LYS A 56 1.99 -5.90 20.08
N PHE A 57 1.32 -5.60 18.96
CA PHE A 57 -0.10 -5.90 18.77
C PHE A 57 -0.40 -7.40 18.82
N LEU A 58 0.50 -8.24 18.28
CA LEU A 58 0.39 -9.70 18.34
C LEU A 58 0.93 -10.30 19.65
N GLU A 59 1.25 -9.48 20.65
CA GLU A 59 1.83 -9.88 21.93
C GLU A 59 3.11 -10.74 21.80
N LYS A 60 3.96 -10.40 20.82
CA LYS A 60 5.24 -11.07 20.57
C LYS A 60 6.40 -10.17 20.97
N GLN A 61 7.32 -10.74 21.74
CA GLN A 61 8.61 -10.14 22.02
C GLN A 61 9.62 -10.54 20.94
N LEU A 62 10.19 -9.56 20.25
CA LEU A 62 11.21 -9.77 19.24
C LEU A 62 12.53 -9.17 19.70
N THR A 63 13.60 -9.95 19.52
CA THR A 63 14.97 -9.44 19.62
C THR A 63 15.31 -8.57 18.42
N ASP A 64 16.26 -7.66 18.57
CA ASP A 64 16.69 -6.78 17.47
C ASP A 64 17.15 -7.58 16.24
N LYS A 65 17.83 -8.72 16.44
CA LYS A 65 18.23 -9.62 15.36
C LYS A 65 17.04 -10.24 14.61
N GLN A 66 15.96 -10.56 15.31
CA GLN A 66 14.73 -11.04 14.68
C GLN A 66 14.05 -9.92 13.88
N VAL A 67 13.99 -8.72 14.43
CA VAL A 67 13.44 -7.54 13.74
C VAL A 67 14.24 -7.25 12.47
N GLU A 68 15.58 -7.20 12.56
CA GLU A 68 16.47 -7.00 11.41
C GLU A 68 16.24 -8.08 10.34
N THR A 69 16.10 -9.34 10.76
CA THR A 69 15.82 -10.46 9.85
C THR A 69 14.49 -10.24 9.12
N ILE A 70 13.43 -9.87 9.82
CA ILE A 70 12.10 -9.61 9.23
C ILE A 70 12.18 -8.42 8.27
N VAL A 71 12.76 -7.29 8.69
CA VAL A 71 12.92 -6.08 7.87
C VAL A 71 13.65 -6.41 6.57
N ARG A 72 14.74 -7.18 6.65
CA ARG A 72 15.46 -7.65 5.47
C ARG A 72 14.56 -8.49 4.57
N HIS A 73 13.86 -9.50 5.10
CA HIS A 73 12.98 -10.35 4.28
C HIS A 73 11.80 -9.60 3.65
N CYS A 74 11.28 -8.60 4.35
CA CYS A 74 10.16 -7.76 3.92
C CYS A 74 10.59 -6.53 3.10
N SER A 75 11.89 -6.37 2.78
CA SER A 75 12.32 -5.33 1.86
C SER A 75 11.74 -5.58 0.46
N PHE A 76 11.46 -4.51 -0.28
CA PHE A 76 10.81 -4.64 -1.58
C PHE A 76 11.60 -5.50 -2.57
N LEU A 77 12.93 -5.32 -2.64
CA LEU A 77 13.79 -6.11 -3.51
C LEU A 77 13.77 -7.60 -3.13
N ASN A 78 13.85 -7.91 -1.83
CA ASN A 78 13.83 -9.30 -1.38
C ASN A 78 12.47 -9.95 -1.62
N MET A 79 11.37 -9.25 -1.36
CA MET A 79 10.03 -9.75 -1.67
C MET A 79 9.81 -9.93 -3.17
N LYS A 80 10.26 -8.99 -4.00
CA LYS A 80 10.13 -9.05 -5.47
C LYS A 80 10.89 -10.23 -6.07
N ASN A 81 12.05 -10.56 -5.51
CA ASN A 81 12.89 -11.68 -5.96
C ASN A 81 12.53 -13.03 -5.28
N ASN A 82 11.59 -13.04 -4.33
CA ASN A 82 11.18 -14.25 -3.63
C ASN A 82 9.96 -14.90 -4.31
N SER A 83 10.17 -16.06 -4.93
CA SER A 83 9.14 -16.81 -5.66
C SER A 83 7.95 -17.27 -4.81
N ALA A 84 8.11 -17.32 -3.48
CA ALA A 84 7.03 -17.65 -2.56
C ALA A 84 5.97 -16.55 -2.44
N VAL A 85 6.33 -15.29 -2.69
CA VAL A 85 5.45 -14.11 -2.47
C VAL A 85 5.32 -13.19 -3.67
N ASN A 86 6.16 -13.34 -4.70
CA ASN A 86 6.13 -12.47 -5.89
C ASN A 86 5.05 -12.86 -6.92
N TYR A 87 4.36 -13.98 -6.71
CA TYR A 87 3.27 -14.50 -7.55
C TYR A 87 3.62 -14.77 -9.02
N ASP A 88 4.90 -14.92 -9.37
CA ASP A 88 5.31 -15.23 -10.76
C ASP A 88 4.72 -16.54 -11.28
N TRP A 89 4.32 -17.45 -10.38
CA TRP A 89 3.63 -18.68 -10.73
C TRP A 89 2.30 -18.44 -11.47
N LEU A 90 1.61 -17.31 -11.23
CA LEU A 90 0.39 -16.96 -11.96
C LEU A 90 0.67 -16.76 -13.46
N LYS A 91 1.80 -16.14 -13.80
CA LYS A 91 2.25 -15.97 -15.19
C LYS A 91 2.60 -17.30 -15.84
N LYS A 92 3.31 -18.16 -15.09
CA LYS A 92 3.67 -19.51 -15.55
C LYS A 92 2.43 -20.37 -15.86
N ARG A 93 1.33 -20.14 -15.14
CA ARG A 93 0.03 -20.82 -15.37
C ARG A 93 -0.91 -20.07 -16.32
N ASN A 94 -0.47 -18.97 -16.94
CA ASN A 94 -1.27 -18.14 -17.83
C ASN A 94 -2.57 -17.58 -17.18
N LEU A 95 -2.53 -17.34 -15.86
CA LEU A 95 -3.62 -16.78 -15.06
C LEU A 95 -3.48 -15.27 -14.84
N ALA A 96 -2.37 -14.67 -15.26
CA ALA A 96 -2.09 -13.25 -15.16
C ALA A 96 -1.37 -12.74 -16.43
N ASN A 97 -1.45 -11.44 -16.67
CA ASN A 97 -0.73 -10.79 -17.76
C ASN A 97 0.79 -10.98 -17.57
N LYS A 98 1.47 -11.49 -18.60
CA LYS A 98 2.91 -11.79 -18.57
C LYS A 98 3.76 -10.52 -18.50
N ASP A 99 3.25 -9.39 -19.00
CA ASP A 99 3.96 -8.12 -19.06
C ASP A 99 3.89 -7.34 -17.72
N VAL A 100 3.04 -7.76 -16.79
CA VAL A 100 2.81 -7.06 -15.52
C VAL A 100 3.27 -7.92 -14.36
N ASN A 101 4.31 -7.48 -13.65
CA ASN A 101 4.74 -8.11 -12.40
C ASN A 101 3.78 -7.73 -11.26
N PHE A 102 3.48 -8.69 -10.39
CA PHE A 102 2.68 -8.42 -9.18
C PHE A 102 3.40 -7.40 -8.28
N MET A 103 4.69 -7.62 -8.01
CA MET A 103 5.55 -6.63 -7.36
C MET A 103 6.12 -5.65 -8.39
N ARG A 104 5.44 -4.52 -8.58
CA ARG A 104 5.74 -3.54 -9.64
C ARG A 104 6.93 -2.62 -9.29
N LYS A 105 6.66 -1.56 -8.53
CA LYS A 105 7.65 -0.53 -8.15
C LYS A 105 7.91 -0.42 -6.64
N GLY A 106 6.91 -0.67 -5.80
CA GLY A 106 7.06 -0.52 -4.35
C GLY A 106 7.45 0.90 -3.95
N GLN A 107 6.75 1.91 -4.46
CA GLN A 107 7.10 3.31 -4.28
C GLN A 107 5.85 4.13 -3.93
N VAL A 108 5.97 4.97 -2.91
CA VAL A 108 4.95 5.96 -2.54
C VAL A 108 4.99 7.14 -3.52
N GLY A 109 3.82 7.63 -3.93
CA GLY A 109 3.72 8.80 -4.81
C GLY A 109 3.85 8.53 -6.32
N ASP A 110 3.97 7.27 -6.76
CA ASP A 110 4.08 6.95 -8.19
C ASP A 110 2.84 7.35 -9.00
N TRP A 111 1.70 7.61 -8.35
CA TRP A 111 0.47 8.10 -8.99
C TRP A 111 0.70 9.39 -9.80
N LYS A 112 1.66 10.23 -9.40
CA LYS A 112 2.04 11.48 -10.11
C LYS A 112 2.51 11.23 -11.54
N ASN A 113 3.00 10.03 -11.83
CA ASN A 113 3.45 9.64 -13.17
C ASN A 113 2.32 9.10 -14.07
N HIS A 114 1.12 8.85 -13.53
CA HIS A 114 0.03 8.17 -14.25
C HIS A 114 -1.28 8.95 -14.29
N LEU A 115 -1.53 9.84 -13.34
CA LEU A 115 -2.79 10.57 -13.22
C LEU A 115 -2.64 11.98 -13.79
N SER A 116 -3.65 12.44 -14.53
CA SER A 116 -3.73 13.84 -14.95
C SER A 116 -4.21 14.72 -13.80
N GLU A 117 -3.88 16.02 -13.87
CA GLU A 117 -4.31 17.02 -12.88
C GLU A 117 -5.84 17.04 -12.66
N ASP A 118 -6.63 16.87 -13.73
CA ASP A 118 -8.09 16.80 -13.63
C ASP A 118 -8.57 15.60 -12.80
N ILE A 119 -7.93 14.44 -12.98
CA ILE A 119 -8.26 13.24 -12.21
C ILE A 119 -7.86 13.43 -10.74
N VAL A 120 -6.68 14.01 -10.50
CA VAL A 120 -6.17 14.28 -9.15
C VAL A 120 -7.13 15.21 -8.41
N ARG A 121 -7.54 16.33 -9.02
CA ARG A 121 -8.51 17.26 -8.45
C ARG A 121 -9.82 16.56 -8.04
N ARG A 122 -10.34 15.69 -8.91
CA ARG A 122 -11.57 14.93 -8.64
C ARG A 122 -11.41 13.89 -7.53
N LEU A 123 -10.22 13.30 -7.39
CA LEU A 123 -9.90 12.39 -6.28
C LEU A 123 -9.80 13.16 -4.96
N ASP A 124 -9.19 14.34 -4.96
CA ASP A 124 -9.09 15.20 -3.78
C ASP A 124 -10.49 15.64 -3.30
N GLU A 125 -11.37 16.03 -4.22
CA GLU A 125 -12.78 16.35 -3.93
C GLU A 125 -13.53 15.14 -3.33
N MET A 126 -13.29 13.93 -3.86
CA MET A 126 -13.88 12.70 -3.35
C MET A 126 -13.35 12.39 -1.93
N VAL A 127 -12.04 12.45 -1.72
CA VAL A 127 -11.41 12.22 -0.42
C VAL A 127 -11.95 13.20 0.62
N ALA A 128 -11.98 14.49 0.31
CA ALA A 128 -12.45 15.53 1.22
C ALA A 128 -13.95 15.40 1.56
N SER A 129 -14.76 14.85 0.66
CA SER A 129 -16.21 14.70 0.85
C SER A 129 -16.64 13.36 1.44
N LYS A 130 -15.85 12.29 1.27
CA LYS A 130 -16.25 10.92 1.63
C LYS A 130 -15.48 10.31 2.79
N LEU A 131 -14.23 10.73 3.03
CA LEU A 131 -13.43 10.16 4.11
C LEU A 131 -13.56 10.97 5.41
N PRO A 132 -13.50 10.30 6.59
CA PRO A 132 -13.32 10.96 7.87
C PRO A 132 -12.09 11.87 7.86
N ARG A 133 -12.22 13.07 8.46
CA ARG A 133 -11.18 14.12 8.43
C ARG A 133 -9.95 13.79 9.27
N ASP A 134 -10.06 12.85 10.18
CA ASP A 134 -9.01 12.42 11.11
C ASP A 134 -8.12 11.30 10.55
N ILE A 135 -8.41 10.79 9.35
CA ILE A 135 -7.52 9.83 8.68
C ILE A 135 -6.25 10.54 8.23
N PRO A 136 -5.05 10.13 8.68
CA PRO A 136 -3.78 10.76 8.31
C PRO A 136 -3.33 10.31 6.91
N ILE A 137 -4.01 10.79 5.86
CA ILE A 137 -3.66 10.48 4.48
C ILE A 137 -2.33 11.16 4.14
N THR A 138 -1.33 10.36 3.78
CA THR A 138 -0.04 10.82 3.27
C THR A 138 0.10 10.35 1.83
N ASP A 139 0.32 11.25 0.88
CA ASP A 139 0.40 10.92 -0.55
C ASP A 139 1.85 10.90 -1.08
N SER A 140 2.80 11.27 -0.22
CA SER A 140 4.21 11.45 -0.53
C SER A 140 5.08 11.33 0.72
N LEU A 141 6.26 10.74 0.57
CA LEU A 141 7.28 10.74 1.60
C LEU A 141 8.36 11.78 1.23
N PRO A 142 9.02 12.43 2.22
CA PRO A 142 10.18 13.27 1.95
C PRO A 142 11.23 12.47 1.17
N GLU A 143 11.82 13.07 0.13
CA GLU A 143 12.75 12.42 -0.81
C GLU A 143 13.95 11.74 -0.12
N ALA A 144 14.28 12.14 1.10
CA ALA A 144 15.43 11.67 1.89
C ALA A 144 15.42 10.17 2.26
N ASN A 145 14.29 9.45 2.17
CA ASN A 145 14.21 8.05 2.63
C ASN A 145 14.18 7.00 1.50
N VAL A 146 14.23 7.40 0.23
CA VAL A 146 14.09 6.44 -0.89
C VAL A 146 15.42 5.72 -1.18
N ALA A 147 16.56 6.30 -0.80
CA ALA A 147 17.87 5.81 -1.23
C ALA A 147 18.58 4.87 -0.25
N ALA A 148 18.10 4.73 1.00
CA ALA A 148 18.91 4.10 2.06
C ALA A 148 18.55 2.66 2.42
N ARG A 149 17.46 2.07 1.89
CA ARG A 149 17.00 0.73 2.30
C ARG A 149 16.36 -0.15 1.19
N LEU A 150 16.72 0.08 -0.08
CA LEU A 150 16.37 -0.82 -1.19
C LEU A 150 17.32 -2.01 -1.27
#